data_AF-A0A7S1H8Y3-F1
#
_entry.id   AF-A0A7S1H8Y3-F1
#
_cell.length_a   1.000
_cell.length_b   1.000
_cell.length_c   1.000
_cell.angle_alpha   90.00
_cell.angle_beta   90.00
_cell.angle_gamma   90.00
#
_symmetry.space_group_name_H-M   'P 1'
#
loop_
_entity.id
_entity.type
_entity.pdbx_description
1 polymer ?
#
loop_
_entity_poly.entity_id
_entity_poly.type
_entity_poly.pdbx_seq_one_letter_code
_entity_poly.pdbx_strand_id
1 'polypeptide(L)'
;VAGTVASAPQGFFRGQLDEVRVWSISRDAATISSSAYRDTVAPLSPGLIAYLPFDDPNFLNKCADETRSVRDASATTAPPSVLEGSDVNLILSTIPIDKPPQYSNATPPDGFTMTVHVGGTVVVEARAEDPNPSDIIRVTFELPGDPSQHPSGGVYEEAFATGATFRWSPLQRDSGKTVQLCFRVTSQVNNPREPSLAGTQPSFKRCLTLTVPLCLYMASQGDTIRSIASQFNTNWRTLFLINPELIHPSEVAPGSVLRIGSLYTMTSGDSLATLSARAIVPWVSLANNNMALLNRLSTDQNLVVQDPESGKPAPVSMVDPAMAVYDIEYRDLDRAVDYSGHSVCVVAPLNSNCV
;
A
#
# COMPACT_ATOMS: atom_id res chain seq x y z
N VAL A 1 -22.94 19.67 63.58
CA VAL A 1 -23.80 20.88 63.70
C VAL A 1 -23.96 21.47 62.31
N ALA A 2 -25.15 22.00 62.03
CA ALA A 2 -25.80 22.16 60.73
C ALA A 2 -25.10 23.03 59.67
N GLY A 3 -25.53 22.82 58.42
CA GLY A 3 -25.35 23.73 57.29
C GLY A 3 -26.21 23.32 56.10
N THR A 4 -27.51 23.62 56.15
CA THR A 4 -28.41 23.53 54.99
C THR A 4 -27.97 24.51 53.91
N VAL A 5 -27.76 24.04 52.68
CA VAL A 5 -27.58 24.90 51.50
C VAL A 5 -28.80 24.76 50.58
N ALA A 6 -29.27 25.94 50.18
CA ALA A 6 -30.47 26.23 49.43
C ALA A 6 -30.61 25.45 48.11
N SER A 7 -31.87 25.39 47.66
CA SER A 7 -32.35 25.00 46.34
C SER A 7 -31.29 25.08 45.23
N ALA A 8 -30.84 23.91 44.75
CA ALA A 8 -29.91 23.83 43.64
C ALA A 8 -30.56 24.32 42.33
N PRO A 9 -29.89 25.16 41.52
CA PRO A 9 -30.05 25.11 40.08
C PRO A 9 -29.69 23.69 39.62
N GLN A 10 -30.34 23.18 38.57
CA GLN A 10 -30.19 21.83 38.04
C GLN A 10 -28.71 21.40 37.89
N GLY A 11 -28.17 20.70 38.89
CA GLY A 11 -26.82 20.11 38.84
C GLY A 11 -26.89 18.69 38.25
N PHE A 12 -25.97 18.38 37.33
CA PHE A 12 -25.91 17.10 36.60
C PHE A 12 -25.45 15.90 37.46
N PHE A 13 -25.01 16.13 38.70
CA PHE A 13 -24.55 15.09 39.62
C PHE A 13 -25.10 15.35 41.03
N ARG A 14 -25.65 14.32 41.69
CA ARG A 14 -26.10 14.36 43.09
C ARG A 14 -25.19 13.48 43.95
N GLY A 15 -24.22 14.08 44.62
CA GLY A 15 -23.27 13.39 45.49
C GLY A 15 -22.04 14.23 45.79
N GLN A 16 -21.11 13.68 46.56
CA GLN A 16 -19.77 14.23 46.74
C GLN A 16 -18.83 13.62 45.69
N LEU A 17 -17.93 14.44 45.14
CA LEU A 17 -16.88 14.01 44.22
C LEU A 17 -15.54 14.20 44.92
N ASP A 18 -14.74 13.14 44.94
CA ASP A 18 -13.37 13.15 45.48
C ASP A 18 -12.35 13.48 44.39
N GLU A 19 -12.57 12.99 43.17
CA GLU A 19 -11.67 13.22 42.04
C GLU A 19 -12.39 13.06 40.69
N VAL A 20 -11.80 13.63 39.63
CA VAL A 20 -12.17 13.36 38.25
C VAL A 20 -10.95 12.92 37.45
N ARG A 21 -11.06 11.77 36.79
CA ARG A 21 -10.03 11.23 35.90
C ARG A 21 -10.61 11.06 34.50
N VAL A 22 -9.89 11.52 33.49
CA VAL A 22 -10.23 11.30 32.07
C VAL A 22 -9.17 10.38 31.47
N TRP A 23 -9.57 9.30 30.82
CA TRP A 23 -8.65 8.32 30.23
C TRP A 23 -8.86 8.18 28.71
N SER A 24 -7.78 7.93 27.96
CA SER A 24 -7.79 7.59 26.52
C SER A 24 -7.98 6.10 26.27
N ILE A 25 -8.07 5.30 27.33
CA ILE A 25 -8.27 3.85 27.28
C ILE A 25 -9.52 3.47 28.06
N SER A 26 -10.24 2.45 27.58
CA SER A 26 -11.28 1.80 28.37
C SER A 26 -10.63 1.05 29.54
N ARG A 27 -11.13 1.27 30.76
CA ARG A 27 -10.68 0.56 31.96
C ARG A 27 -11.71 -0.48 32.35
N ASP A 28 -11.25 -1.68 32.70
CA ASP A 28 -12.14 -2.73 33.20
C ASP A 28 -12.65 -2.42 34.62
N ALA A 29 -13.76 -3.07 34.99
CA ALA A 29 -14.43 -2.83 36.27
C ALA A 29 -13.54 -3.14 37.49
N ALA A 30 -12.66 -4.14 37.39
CA ALA A 30 -11.76 -4.53 38.47
C ALA A 30 -10.73 -3.41 38.73
N THR A 31 -10.14 -2.91 37.66
CA THR A 31 -9.16 -1.83 37.65
C THR A 31 -9.79 -0.54 38.17
N ILE A 32 -11.02 -0.19 37.75
CA ILE A 32 -11.78 0.95 38.29
C ILE A 32 -11.99 0.78 39.80
N SER A 33 -12.50 -0.37 40.24
CA SER A 33 -12.82 -0.63 41.65
C SER A 33 -11.59 -0.61 42.57
N SER A 34 -10.44 -1.10 42.08
CA SER A 34 -9.19 -1.12 42.84
C SER A 34 -8.58 0.27 43.06
N SER A 35 -8.86 1.22 42.16
CA SER A 35 -8.34 2.59 42.21
C SER A 35 -9.38 3.63 42.66
N ALA A 36 -10.62 3.21 42.91
CA ALA A 36 -11.72 4.10 43.33
C ALA A 36 -11.62 4.54 44.79
N TYR A 37 -10.86 3.81 45.62
CA TYR A 37 -10.72 4.05 47.07
C TYR A 37 -9.26 4.00 47.55
N ARG A 38 -8.29 4.02 46.61
CA ARG A 38 -6.86 3.99 46.92
C ARG A 38 -6.21 5.27 46.41
N ASP A 39 -5.20 5.70 47.15
CA ASP A 39 -4.36 6.88 46.94
C ASP A 39 -4.19 7.30 45.47
N THR A 40 -4.14 8.62 45.30
CA THR A 40 -3.78 9.38 44.09
C THR A 40 -3.16 8.53 42.97
N VAL A 41 -3.85 8.44 41.83
CA VAL A 41 -3.29 7.82 40.63
C VAL A 41 -2.07 8.62 40.16
N ALA A 42 -0.97 7.93 39.88
CA ALA A 42 0.25 8.55 39.39
C ALA A 42 -0.07 9.37 38.12
N PRO A 43 0.31 10.66 38.03
CA PRO A 43 -0.08 11.51 36.91
C PRO A 43 0.45 11.07 35.54
N LEU A 44 1.42 10.17 35.52
CA LEU A 44 2.00 9.56 34.32
C LEU A 44 1.44 8.16 34.02
N SER A 45 0.28 7.82 34.60
CA SER A 45 -0.35 6.52 34.37
C SER A 45 -0.71 6.34 32.88
N PRO A 46 -0.38 5.20 32.25
CA PRO A 46 -0.68 4.96 30.85
C PRO A 46 -2.16 5.17 30.53
N GLY A 47 -2.43 6.08 29.59
CA GLY A 47 -3.78 6.40 29.14
C GLY A 47 -4.53 7.41 30.01
N LEU A 48 -3.95 7.99 31.06
CA LEU A 48 -4.56 9.12 31.77
C LEU A 48 -4.39 10.39 30.92
N ILE A 49 -5.48 11.08 30.60
CA ILE A 49 -5.52 12.33 29.82
C ILE A 49 -5.51 13.53 30.77
N ALA A 50 -6.36 13.49 31.79
CA ALA A 50 -6.50 14.55 32.78
C ALA A 50 -6.82 13.98 34.14
N TYR A 51 -6.27 14.60 35.17
CA TYR A 51 -6.51 14.23 36.56
C TYR A 51 -6.78 15.47 37.42
N LEU A 52 -7.89 15.44 38.13
CA LEU A 52 -8.36 16.46 39.06
C LEU A 52 -8.55 15.77 40.43
N PRO A 53 -7.53 15.75 41.30
CA PRO A 53 -7.59 15.06 42.59
C PRO A 53 -8.47 15.75 43.65
N PHE A 54 -8.93 16.99 43.43
CA PHE A 54 -9.63 17.86 44.40
C PHE A 54 -9.04 17.93 45.83
N ASP A 55 -7.81 17.46 46.01
CA ASP A 55 -7.00 17.58 47.23
C ASP A 55 -6.51 19.02 47.45
N ASP A 56 -6.37 19.43 48.71
CA ASP A 56 -5.75 20.70 49.07
C ASP A 56 -4.22 20.67 48.79
N PRO A 57 -3.69 21.57 47.93
CA PRO A 57 -2.27 21.57 47.59
C PRO A 57 -1.35 21.92 48.77
N ASN A 58 -1.87 22.52 49.83
CA ASN A 58 -1.11 22.95 51.00
C ASN A 58 -1.22 21.97 52.19
N PHE A 59 -2.15 21.03 52.17
CA PHE A 59 -2.39 20.09 53.27
C PHE A 59 -2.60 18.66 52.77
N LEU A 60 -1.61 17.79 53.05
CA LEU A 60 -1.71 16.35 52.77
C LEU A 60 -2.97 15.74 53.43
N ASN A 61 -3.75 14.99 52.64
CA ASN A 61 -4.93 14.24 53.06
C ASN A 61 -6.10 15.09 53.59
N LYS A 62 -6.23 16.35 53.12
CA LYS A 62 -7.43 17.14 53.31
C LYS A 62 -8.08 17.44 51.97
N CYS A 63 -9.40 17.23 51.90
CA CYS A 63 -10.20 17.77 50.82
C CYS A 63 -10.06 19.30 50.82
N ALA A 64 -10.02 19.93 49.64
CA ALA A 64 -10.03 21.38 49.57
C ALA A 64 -11.27 21.95 50.29
N ASP A 65 -11.07 22.71 51.37
CA ASP A 65 -12.16 23.19 52.24
C ASP A 65 -13.11 24.16 51.50
N GLU A 66 -12.63 24.85 50.45
CA GLU A 66 -13.44 25.68 49.57
C GLU A 66 -12.88 25.69 48.14
N THR A 67 -13.66 25.15 47.21
CA THR A 67 -13.36 25.21 45.79
C THR A 67 -13.56 26.63 45.22
N ARG A 68 -12.51 27.47 45.17
CA ARG A 68 -12.59 28.85 44.62
C ARG A 68 -12.26 29.13 43.13
N SER A 69 -11.36 28.44 42.38
CA SER A 69 -11.30 28.53 40.89
C SER A 69 -10.17 27.72 40.21
N VAL A 70 -10.48 26.92 39.17
CA VAL A 70 -9.48 26.42 38.20
C VAL A 70 -9.54 27.27 36.93
N ARG A 71 -8.42 27.90 36.53
CA ARG A 71 -8.34 28.66 35.26
C ARG A 71 -7.72 27.81 34.15
N ASP A 72 -8.35 27.80 32.98
CA ASP A 72 -7.69 27.43 31.74
C ASP A 72 -6.62 28.51 31.43
N ALA A 73 -5.36 28.10 31.29
CA ALA A 73 -4.24 29.01 31.04
C ALA A 73 -4.32 29.73 29.67
N SER A 74 -5.28 29.37 28.80
CA SER A 74 -5.28 29.81 27.39
C SER A 74 -6.37 30.80 26.96
N ALA A 75 -7.39 31.11 27.76
CA ALA A 75 -8.55 31.89 27.27
C ALA A 75 -8.54 33.35 27.76
N THR A 76 -8.13 34.29 26.90
CA THR A 76 -8.19 35.73 27.20
C THR A 76 -9.54 36.38 26.84
N THR A 77 -10.48 35.67 26.21
CA THR A 77 -11.67 36.32 25.61
C THR A 77 -13.02 35.55 25.63
N ALA A 78 -13.15 34.39 26.28
CA ALA A 78 -14.45 33.70 26.42
C ALA A 78 -14.77 33.35 27.89
N PRO A 79 -16.06 33.38 28.33
CA PRO A 79 -16.42 33.00 29.69
C PRO A 79 -16.12 31.51 29.87
N PRO A 80 -15.17 31.12 30.76
CA PRO A 80 -14.80 29.73 30.94
C PRO A 80 -15.97 28.94 31.53
N SER A 81 -16.11 27.68 31.13
CA SER A 81 -16.93 26.71 31.86
C SER A 81 -16.24 26.44 33.19
N VAL A 82 -16.73 27.04 34.27
CA VAL A 82 -16.04 27.08 35.56
C VAL A 82 -16.28 25.76 36.31
N LEU A 83 -15.22 24.98 36.52
CA LEU A 83 -15.14 24.06 37.66
C LEU A 83 -14.53 24.89 38.80
N GLU A 84 -15.37 25.33 39.72
CA GLU A 84 -14.91 26.12 40.87
C GLU A 84 -14.07 25.18 41.75
N GLY A 85 -12.86 25.63 42.13
CA GLY A 85 -11.89 25.01 43.05
C GLY A 85 -10.47 25.57 43.26
N SER A 86 -10.01 25.86 44.49
CA SER A 86 -8.74 26.60 44.74
C SER A 86 -7.54 25.77 44.29
N ASP A 87 -6.68 26.33 43.43
CA ASP A 87 -5.41 25.75 42.94
C ASP A 87 -5.43 24.22 42.78
N VAL A 88 -6.50 23.68 42.17
CA VAL A 88 -6.48 22.29 41.73
C VAL A 88 -5.51 22.25 40.57
N ASN A 89 -4.29 21.74 40.83
CA ASN A 89 -3.31 21.50 39.79
C ASN A 89 -3.93 20.54 38.78
N LEU A 90 -4.42 21.08 37.66
CA LEU A 90 -4.79 20.28 36.52
C LEU A 90 -3.51 19.63 36.01
N ILE A 91 -3.30 18.36 36.37
CA ILE A 91 -2.17 17.63 35.84
C ILE A 91 -2.58 17.15 34.45
N LEU A 92 -2.21 17.97 33.46
CA LEU A 92 -2.33 17.61 32.06
C LEU A 92 -1.31 16.53 31.75
N SER A 93 -1.79 15.43 31.18
CA SER A 93 -0.92 14.39 30.68
C SER A 93 -0.03 14.94 29.56
N THR A 94 1.25 14.60 29.61
CA THR A 94 2.22 14.90 28.53
C THR A 94 2.21 13.84 27.43
N ILE A 95 1.37 12.81 27.55
CA ILE A 95 1.25 11.75 26.55
C ILE A 95 0.45 12.29 25.35
N PRO A 96 0.94 12.15 24.10
CA PRO A 96 0.17 12.51 22.92
C PRO A 96 -1.17 11.75 22.91
N ILE A 97 -2.27 12.48 22.88
CA ILE A 97 -3.62 11.91 22.77
C ILE A 97 -3.77 11.23 21.40
N ASP A 98 -3.08 11.77 20.40
CA ASP A 98 -3.04 11.30 19.01
C ASP A 98 -1.88 10.30 18.82
N LYS A 99 -2.21 9.07 18.38
CA LYS A 99 -1.25 8.05 17.98
C LYS A 99 -1.34 7.91 16.46
N PRO A 100 -0.19 7.71 15.79
CA PRO A 100 -0.21 7.54 14.34
C PRO A 100 -1.01 6.29 13.92
N PRO A 101 -1.69 6.34 12.76
CA PRO A 101 -2.33 5.17 12.17
C PRO A 101 -1.29 4.08 11.86
N GLN A 102 -1.74 2.83 11.92
CA GLN A 102 -0.88 1.65 11.76
C GLN A 102 -1.49 0.70 10.72
N TYR A 103 -0.64 0.11 9.90
CA TYR A 103 -1.08 -0.98 9.03
C TYR A 103 -1.31 -2.24 9.85
N SER A 104 -2.44 -2.91 9.61
CA SER A 104 -2.73 -4.24 10.14
C SER A 104 -1.78 -5.30 9.54
N ASN A 105 -1.76 -6.48 10.16
CA ASN A 105 -0.99 -7.64 9.69
C ASN A 105 -1.46 -8.18 8.32
N ALA A 106 -2.65 -7.80 7.84
CA ALA A 106 -3.11 -8.16 6.51
C ALA A 106 -2.37 -7.40 5.41
N THR A 107 -1.83 -6.21 5.71
CA THR A 107 -1.02 -5.44 4.75
C THR A 107 0.37 -6.04 4.67
N PRO A 108 0.88 -6.32 3.45
CA PRO A 108 2.26 -6.75 3.26
C PRO A 108 3.28 -5.84 3.98
N PRO A 109 4.37 -6.41 4.52
CA PRO A 109 5.46 -5.62 5.08
C PRO A 109 6.09 -4.69 4.04
N ASP A 110 6.69 -3.60 4.50
CA ASP A 110 7.46 -2.72 3.63
C ASP A 110 8.67 -3.46 3.04
N GLY A 111 8.94 -3.26 1.75
CA GLY A 111 9.98 -3.96 1.00
C GLY A 111 9.65 -5.42 0.66
N PHE A 112 8.43 -5.91 0.95
CA PHE A 112 8.04 -7.27 0.60
C PHE A 112 8.13 -7.49 -0.91
N THR A 113 8.66 -8.64 -1.33
CA THR A 113 8.77 -9.00 -2.75
C THR A 113 7.91 -10.21 -3.05
N MET A 114 7.16 -10.13 -4.14
CA MET A 114 6.29 -11.21 -4.59
C MET A 114 6.44 -11.41 -6.09
N THR A 115 6.42 -12.67 -6.51
CA THR A 115 6.49 -13.05 -7.92
C THR A 115 5.09 -13.37 -8.43
N VAL A 116 4.69 -12.72 -9.53
CA VAL A 116 3.40 -12.92 -10.19
C VAL A 116 3.66 -13.39 -11.61
N HIS A 117 3.18 -14.57 -11.97
CA HIS A 117 3.40 -15.14 -13.29
C HIS A 117 2.29 -14.71 -14.26
N VAL A 118 2.62 -14.59 -15.55
CA VAL A 118 1.60 -14.49 -16.61
C VAL A 118 0.73 -15.75 -16.55
N GLY A 119 -0.59 -15.60 -16.66
CA GLY A 119 -1.56 -16.69 -16.44
C GLY A 119 -1.99 -16.85 -14.98
N GLY A 120 -1.32 -16.20 -14.03
CA GLY A 120 -1.75 -16.09 -12.65
C GLY A 120 -2.52 -14.80 -12.37
N THR A 121 -3.18 -14.77 -11.22
CA THR A 121 -3.81 -13.56 -10.67
C THR A 121 -3.30 -13.33 -9.25
N VAL A 122 -2.94 -12.09 -8.96
CA VAL A 122 -2.61 -11.64 -7.60
C VAL A 122 -3.71 -10.75 -7.06
N VAL A 123 -3.99 -10.89 -5.77
CA VAL A 123 -4.84 -9.99 -5.00
C VAL A 123 -4.03 -9.52 -3.80
N VAL A 124 -3.85 -8.21 -3.67
CA VAL A 124 -3.16 -7.61 -2.52
C VAL A 124 -4.15 -6.75 -1.75
N GLU A 125 -4.32 -7.05 -0.47
CA GLU A 125 -5.09 -6.23 0.45
C GLU A 125 -4.15 -5.37 1.30
N ALA A 126 -4.47 -4.09 1.40
CA ALA A 126 -3.87 -3.18 2.37
C ALA A 126 -4.97 -2.74 3.34
N ARG A 127 -4.73 -2.90 4.63
CA ARG A 127 -5.64 -2.52 5.72
C ARG A 127 -4.88 -1.78 6.79
N ALA A 128 -5.43 -0.66 7.23
CA ALA A 128 -4.90 0.12 8.32
C ALA A 128 -5.95 0.34 9.40
N GLU A 129 -5.48 0.61 10.61
CA GLU A 129 -6.25 0.88 11.80
C GLU A 129 -5.66 2.12 12.47
N ASP A 130 -6.52 2.95 13.04
CA ASP A 130 -6.08 4.05 13.87
C ASP A 130 -6.39 3.71 15.34
N PRO A 131 -5.39 3.75 16.24
CA PRO A 131 -5.65 3.63 17.67
C PRO A 131 -6.58 4.72 18.21
N ASN A 132 -6.77 5.82 17.46
CA ASN A 132 -7.63 6.95 17.79
C ASN A 132 -9.02 6.77 17.17
N PRO A 133 -10.07 6.44 17.97
CA PRO A 133 -11.39 6.12 17.43
C PRO A 133 -12.12 7.31 16.76
N SER A 134 -11.69 8.54 17.04
CA SER A 134 -12.23 9.76 16.43
C SER A 134 -11.67 10.03 15.04
N ASP A 135 -10.50 9.46 14.73
CA ASP A 135 -9.76 9.81 13.53
C ASP A 135 -10.27 9.04 12.34
N ILE A 136 -10.24 9.71 11.19
CA ILE A 136 -10.65 9.11 9.92
C ILE A 136 -9.40 8.82 9.14
N ILE A 137 -9.12 7.54 8.92
CA ILE A 137 -8.02 7.11 8.06
C ILE A 137 -8.49 6.87 6.63
N ARG A 138 -7.56 7.10 5.70
CA ARG A 138 -7.72 6.75 4.29
C ARG A 138 -6.49 5.99 3.82
N VAL A 139 -6.71 4.86 3.17
CA VAL A 139 -5.66 4.09 2.48
C VAL A 139 -5.80 4.34 0.98
N THR A 140 -4.74 4.81 0.34
CA THR A 140 -4.68 5.07 -1.11
C THR A 140 -3.53 4.31 -1.75
N PHE A 141 -3.68 3.99 -3.04
CA PHE A 141 -2.58 3.45 -3.83
C PHE A 141 -1.71 4.56 -4.42
N GLU A 142 -0.40 4.32 -4.48
CA GLU A 142 0.54 5.15 -5.22
C GLU A 142 1.26 4.28 -6.25
N LEU A 143 1.23 4.74 -7.50
CA LEU A 143 1.96 4.12 -8.60
C LEU A 143 3.32 4.79 -8.81
N PRO A 144 4.29 4.09 -9.43
CA PRO A 144 5.56 4.69 -9.83
C PRO A 144 5.33 5.86 -10.78
N GLY A 145 6.26 6.83 -10.77
CA GLY A 145 6.21 7.95 -11.71
C GLY A 145 6.45 7.53 -13.17
N ASP A 146 7.19 6.43 -13.39
CA ASP A 146 7.44 5.86 -14.71
C ASP A 146 6.27 4.95 -15.15
N PRO A 147 5.51 5.32 -16.21
CA PRO A 147 4.40 4.52 -16.72
C PRO A 147 4.84 3.17 -17.29
N SER A 148 6.11 3.00 -17.70
CA SER A 148 6.62 1.73 -18.24
C SER A 148 6.58 0.60 -17.19
N GLN A 149 6.62 0.97 -15.91
CA GLN A 149 6.58 0.08 -14.75
C GLN A 149 5.17 -0.17 -14.23
N HIS A 150 4.14 0.43 -14.83
CA HIS A 150 2.76 0.22 -14.38
C HIS A 150 2.29 -1.20 -14.73
N PRO A 151 1.49 -1.83 -13.84
CA PRO A 151 0.89 -3.14 -14.09
C PRO A 151 -0.25 -2.98 -15.11
N SER A 152 -0.09 -3.57 -16.31
CA SER A 152 -1.10 -3.43 -17.37
C SER A 152 -2.42 -4.05 -16.93
N GLY A 153 -3.52 -3.30 -17.02
CA GLY A 153 -4.85 -3.80 -16.66
C GLY A 153 -5.05 -4.11 -15.16
N GLY A 154 -4.16 -3.64 -14.28
CA GLY A 154 -4.34 -3.73 -12.83
C GLY A 154 -5.59 -2.95 -12.38
N VAL A 155 -6.38 -3.57 -11.51
CA VAL A 155 -7.61 -2.99 -10.95
C VAL A 155 -7.36 -2.58 -9.50
N TYR A 156 -7.71 -1.33 -9.17
CA TYR A 156 -7.54 -0.75 -7.85
C TYR A 156 -8.92 -0.42 -7.29
N GLU A 157 -9.29 -1.11 -6.22
CA GLU A 157 -10.54 -0.88 -5.51
C GLU A 157 -10.20 -0.20 -4.18
N GLU A 158 -10.45 1.09 -4.08
CA GLU A 158 -10.34 1.82 -2.82
C GLU A 158 -11.59 1.54 -1.97
N ALA A 159 -11.41 1.01 -0.75
CA ALA A 159 -12.48 0.98 0.24
C ALA A 159 -12.29 2.18 1.17
N PHE A 160 -13.17 3.17 1.04
CA PHE A 160 -13.18 4.31 1.95
C PHE A 160 -13.26 3.81 3.40
N ALA A 161 -12.35 4.31 4.25
CA ALA A 161 -12.27 4.22 5.71
C ALA A 161 -11.30 3.21 6.36
N THR A 162 -10.87 2.10 5.76
CA THR A 162 -9.92 1.17 6.44
C THR A 162 -9.05 0.29 5.55
N GLY A 163 -9.28 0.26 4.22
CA GLY A 163 -8.49 -0.62 3.37
C GLY A 163 -8.61 -0.38 1.88
N ALA A 164 -7.77 -1.08 1.12
CA ALA A 164 -7.69 -0.96 -0.32
C ALA A 164 -7.30 -2.33 -0.89
N THR A 165 -7.90 -2.70 -2.03
CA THR A 165 -7.62 -3.98 -2.70
C THR A 165 -7.07 -3.74 -4.10
N PHE A 166 -5.95 -4.38 -4.42
CA PHE A 166 -5.36 -4.40 -5.74
C PHE A 166 -5.49 -5.79 -6.35
N ARG A 167 -6.01 -5.88 -7.57
CA ARG A 167 -6.14 -7.13 -8.32
C ARG A 167 -5.40 -7.01 -9.64
N TRP A 168 -4.57 -7.99 -9.97
CA TRP A 168 -3.83 -7.96 -11.22
C TRP A 168 -3.56 -9.35 -11.78
N SER A 169 -3.81 -9.50 -13.08
CA SER A 169 -3.41 -10.67 -13.86
C SER A 169 -2.44 -10.18 -14.94
N PRO A 170 -1.11 -10.38 -14.76
CA PRO A 170 -0.13 -9.86 -15.70
C PRO A 170 -0.38 -10.34 -17.12
N LEU A 171 -0.31 -9.40 -18.07
CA LEU A 171 -0.35 -9.72 -19.49
C LEU A 171 1.04 -10.16 -19.96
N GLN A 172 1.13 -10.79 -21.13
CA GLN A 172 2.42 -11.18 -21.71
C GLN A 172 3.40 -10.00 -21.82
N ARG A 173 2.91 -8.80 -22.14
CA ARG A 173 3.71 -7.57 -22.21
C ARG A 173 4.29 -7.11 -20.87
N ASP A 174 3.77 -7.62 -19.75
CA ASP A 174 4.31 -7.35 -18.42
C ASP A 174 5.46 -8.29 -18.03
N SER A 175 5.75 -9.31 -18.84
CA SER A 175 6.87 -10.24 -18.60
C SER A 175 8.20 -9.50 -18.49
N GLY A 176 8.95 -9.73 -17.41
CA GLY A 176 10.19 -9.04 -17.10
C GLY A 176 10.02 -7.66 -16.42
N LYS A 177 8.78 -7.25 -16.09
CA LYS A 177 8.54 -6.04 -15.29
C LYS A 177 8.84 -6.28 -13.81
N THR A 178 9.29 -5.20 -13.18
CA THR A 178 9.33 -5.02 -11.74
C THR A 178 8.42 -3.84 -11.42
N VAL A 179 7.35 -4.08 -10.68
CA VAL A 179 6.34 -3.08 -10.32
C VAL A 179 6.48 -2.77 -8.84
N GLN A 180 6.73 -1.51 -8.50
CA GLN A 180 6.66 -1.05 -7.11
C GLN A 180 5.22 -0.58 -6.83
N LEU A 181 4.50 -1.33 -6.01
CA LEU A 181 3.15 -0.99 -5.57
C LEU A 181 3.22 -0.44 -4.16
N CYS A 182 2.79 0.81 -3.97
CA CYS A 182 2.82 1.44 -2.67
C CYS A 182 1.42 1.75 -2.16
N PHE A 183 1.23 1.58 -0.85
CA PHE A 183 0.07 2.04 -0.11
C PHE A 183 0.49 3.22 0.74
N ARG A 184 -0.37 4.24 0.79
CA ARG A 184 -0.26 5.33 1.76
C ARG A 184 -1.49 5.29 2.64
N VAL A 185 -1.27 5.30 3.95
CA VAL A 185 -2.31 5.62 4.93
C VAL A 185 -2.14 7.07 5.34
N THR A 186 -3.23 7.84 5.31
CA THR A 186 -3.32 9.19 5.88
C THR A 186 -4.35 9.18 7.01
N SER A 187 -4.09 9.88 8.11
CA SER A 187 -5.04 10.04 9.22
C SER A 187 -5.49 11.49 9.35
N GLN A 188 -6.81 11.69 9.28
CA GLN A 188 -7.44 12.97 9.62
C GLN A 188 -7.71 13.04 11.11
N VAL A 189 -6.88 13.84 11.78
CA VAL A 189 -7.06 14.20 13.19
C VAL A 189 -8.37 14.97 13.33
N ASN A 190 -9.42 14.30 13.77
CA ASN A 190 -10.67 14.95 14.13
C ASN A 190 -10.63 15.24 15.62
N ASN A 191 -9.77 16.17 16.03
CA ASN A 191 -9.78 16.66 17.40
C ASN A 191 -10.94 17.66 17.55
N PRO A 192 -12.00 17.33 18.34
CA PRO A 192 -13.15 18.22 18.49
C PRO A 192 -12.81 19.56 19.17
N ARG A 193 -11.64 19.67 19.83
CA ARG A 193 -11.24 20.89 20.56
C ARG A 193 -10.55 21.95 19.71
N GLU A 194 -9.96 21.61 18.56
CA GLU A 194 -9.15 22.54 17.76
C GLU A 194 -9.23 22.18 16.25
N PRO A 195 -10.33 22.57 15.56
CA PRO A 195 -10.50 22.31 14.13
C PRO A 195 -9.44 22.99 13.24
N SER A 196 -8.76 24.01 13.78
CA SER A 196 -7.72 24.80 13.12
C SER A 196 -6.32 24.19 13.19
N LEU A 197 -6.06 23.28 14.14
CA LEU A 197 -4.83 22.48 14.21
C LEU A 197 -4.95 21.24 13.34
N ALA A 198 -5.29 21.44 12.07
CA ALA A 198 -4.97 20.49 11.00
C ALA A 198 -3.44 20.46 10.85
N GLY A 199 -2.75 19.90 11.85
CA GLY A 199 -1.33 19.60 11.78
C GLY A 199 -1.04 18.69 10.60
N THR A 200 0.21 18.66 10.16
CA THR A 200 0.67 17.75 9.10
C THR A 200 0.24 16.33 9.43
N GLN A 201 -0.72 15.82 8.67
CA GLN A 201 -1.30 14.51 8.95
C GLN A 201 -0.22 13.44 8.84
N PRO A 202 -0.04 12.59 9.87
CA PRO A 202 0.92 11.51 9.80
C PRO A 202 0.51 10.61 8.64
N SER A 203 1.42 10.43 7.68
CA SER A 203 1.21 9.53 6.56
C SER A 203 2.31 8.49 6.51
N PHE A 204 1.92 7.22 6.40
CA PHE A 204 2.86 6.11 6.35
C PHE A 204 2.74 5.42 5.00
N LYS A 205 3.90 5.22 4.39
CA LYS A 205 4.02 4.55 3.11
C LYS A 205 4.58 3.15 3.34
N ARG A 206 3.96 2.15 2.72
CA ARG A 206 4.52 0.80 2.57
C ARG A 206 4.54 0.45 1.11
N CYS A 207 5.65 -0.04 0.62
CA CYS A 207 5.82 -0.46 -0.75
C CYS A 207 6.16 -1.94 -0.80
N LEU A 208 5.60 -2.63 -1.78
CA LEU A 208 5.98 -3.98 -2.13
C LEU A 208 6.41 -4.02 -3.60
N THR A 209 7.25 -4.99 -3.91
CA THR A 209 7.79 -5.20 -5.25
C THR A 209 7.14 -6.43 -5.86
N LEU A 210 6.39 -6.25 -6.94
CA LEU A 210 5.87 -7.34 -7.76
C LEU A 210 6.83 -7.60 -8.92
N THR A 211 7.33 -8.81 -9.04
CA THR A 211 8.18 -9.22 -10.17
C THR A 211 7.40 -10.17 -11.07
N VAL A 212 7.43 -9.89 -12.38
CA VAL A 212 6.88 -10.82 -13.39
C VAL A 212 8.05 -11.49 -14.07
N PRO A 213 8.29 -12.80 -13.84
CA PRO A 213 9.41 -13.49 -14.45
C PRO A 213 9.31 -13.50 -15.96
N LEU A 214 10.44 -13.32 -16.62
CA LEU A 214 10.54 -13.42 -18.06
C LEU A 214 10.54 -14.91 -18.48
N CYS A 215 9.95 -15.23 -19.63
CA CYS A 215 9.85 -16.59 -20.18
C CYS A 215 9.10 -17.65 -19.37
N LEU A 216 8.32 -17.26 -18.35
CA LEU A 216 7.54 -18.21 -17.55
C LEU A 216 6.06 -17.91 -17.64
N TYR A 217 5.27 -18.98 -17.73
CA TYR A 217 3.81 -18.94 -17.72
C TYR A 217 3.27 -19.88 -16.65
N MET A 218 2.31 -19.42 -15.87
CA MET A 218 1.59 -20.25 -14.91
C MET A 218 0.32 -20.77 -15.56
N ALA A 219 0.19 -22.10 -15.65
CA ALA A 219 -0.97 -22.76 -16.23
C ALA A 219 -2.25 -22.40 -15.46
N SER A 220 -3.24 -21.90 -16.18
CA SER A 220 -4.58 -21.61 -15.67
C SER A 220 -5.45 -22.86 -15.63
N GLN A 221 -6.61 -22.77 -14.98
CA GLN A 221 -7.59 -23.85 -15.00
C GLN A 221 -8.11 -24.08 -16.43
N GLY A 222 -7.99 -25.32 -16.91
CA GLY A 222 -8.44 -25.71 -18.26
C GLY A 222 -7.39 -25.54 -19.35
N ASP A 223 -6.21 -25.02 -19.03
CA ASP A 223 -5.11 -24.96 -19.98
C ASP A 223 -4.65 -26.36 -20.40
N THR A 224 -4.27 -26.45 -21.67
CA THR A 224 -3.56 -27.57 -22.23
C THR A 224 -2.24 -27.09 -22.78
N ILE A 225 -1.27 -27.98 -22.94
CA ILE A 225 0.00 -27.61 -23.57
C ILE A 225 -0.19 -27.01 -24.98
N ARG A 226 -1.28 -27.37 -25.68
CA ARG A 226 -1.62 -26.85 -27.01
C ARG A 226 -2.20 -25.44 -26.94
N SER A 227 -3.09 -25.15 -25.98
CA SER A 227 -3.65 -23.81 -25.81
C SER A 227 -2.55 -22.82 -25.41
N ILE A 228 -1.69 -23.21 -24.47
CA ILE A 228 -0.53 -22.40 -24.06
C ILE A 228 0.42 -22.19 -25.24
N ALA A 229 0.78 -23.24 -25.97
CA ALA A 229 1.67 -23.09 -27.13
C ALA A 229 1.07 -22.16 -28.20
N SER A 230 -0.24 -22.24 -28.45
CA SER A 230 -0.94 -21.34 -29.36
C SER A 230 -0.92 -19.88 -28.87
N GLN A 231 -1.09 -19.65 -27.57
CA GLN A 231 -1.04 -18.30 -26.97
C GLN A 231 0.31 -17.63 -27.22
N PHE A 232 1.41 -18.38 -27.07
CA PHE A 232 2.77 -17.87 -27.28
C PHE A 232 3.28 -18.05 -28.71
N ASN A 233 2.42 -18.42 -29.65
CA ASN A 233 2.75 -18.67 -31.05
C ASN A 233 3.91 -19.66 -31.25
N THR A 234 3.97 -20.72 -30.43
CA THR A 234 5.01 -21.77 -30.49
C THR A 234 4.40 -23.15 -30.73
N ASN A 235 5.24 -24.17 -30.95
CA ASN A 235 4.81 -25.55 -31.14
C ASN A 235 4.68 -26.27 -29.78
N TRP A 236 3.57 -26.96 -29.56
CA TRP A 236 3.34 -27.70 -28.31
C TRP A 236 4.40 -28.76 -28.02
N ARG A 237 5.02 -29.36 -29.06
CA ARG A 237 6.14 -30.30 -28.91
C ARG A 237 7.39 -29.58 -28.42
N THR A 238 7.67 -28.39 -28.94
CA THR A 238 8.76 -27.55 -28.43
C THR A 238 8.52 -27.19 -26.98
N LEU A 239 7.30 -26.76 -26.65
CA LEU A 239 6.91 -26.44 -25.28
C LEU A 239 7.07 -27.65 -24.35
N PHE A 240 6.66 -28.84 -24.79
CA PHE A 240 6.87 -30.09 -24.04
C PHE A 240 8.35 -30.37 -23.80
N LEU A 241 9.17 -30.26 -24.85
CA LEU A 241 10.61 -30.57 -24.80
C LEU A 241 11.40 -29.64 -23.87
N ILE A 242 11.01 -28.36 -23.75
CA ILE A 242 11.71 -27.40 -22.88
C ILE A 242 11.26 -27.46 -21.41
N ASN A 243 10.22 -28.25 -21.11
CA ASN A 243 9.66 -28.47 -19.77
C ASN A 243 9.80 -29.96 -19.40
N PRO A 244 11.03 -30.43 -19.07
CA PRO A 244 11.30 -31.84 -18.78
C PRO A 244 10.53 -32.39 -17.56
N GLU A 245 10.00 -31.52 -16.71
CA GLU A 245 9.08 -31.85 -15.62
C GLU A 245 7.71 -32.38 -16.09
N LEU A 246 7.31 -32.11 -17.34
CA LEU A 246 6.11 -32.68 -17.93
C LEU A 246 6.42 -34.09 -18.44
N ILE A 247 5.85 -35.11 -17.79
CA ILE A 247 6.05 -36.52 -18.19
C ILE A 247 5.15 -36.85 -19.40
N HIS A 248 3.92 -36.35 -19.41
CA HIS A 248 3.01 -36.50 -20.54
C HIS A 248 2.41 -35.15 -21.00
N PRO A 249 2.17 -34.92 -22.31
CA PRO A 249 1.64 -33.65 -22.83
C PRO A 249 0.27 -33.23 -22.29
N SER A 250 -0.48 -34.15 -21.68
CA SER A 250 -1.78 -33.87 -21.06
C SER A 250 -1.70 -33.51 -19.58
N GLU A 251 -0.52 -33.56 -18.95
CA GLU A 251 -0.32 -33.38 -17.51
C GLU A 251 0.01 -31.93 -17.14
N VAL A 252 -0.62 -30.97 -17.80
CA VAL A 252 -0.51 -29.55 -17.42
C VAL A 252 -1.45 -29.30 -16.26
N ALA A 253 -0.93 -29.35 -15.03
CA ALA A 253 -1.70 -29.06 -13.83
C ALA A 253 -1.89 -27.54 -13.64
N PRO A 254 -3.10 -27.06 -13.28
CA PRO A 254 -3.31 -25.66 -12.92
C PRO A 254 -2.35 -25.24 -11.78
N GLY A 255 -1.74 -24.06 -11.94
CA GLY A 255 -0.73 -23.53 -11.02
C GLY A 255 0.70 -23.99 -11.29
N SER A 256 0.93 -24.97 -12.19
CA SER A 256 2.28 -25.32 -12.63
C SER A 256 2.89 -24.17 -13.44
N VAL A 257 4.20 -23.95 -13.26
CA VAL A 257 4.94 -22.91 -13.98
C VAL A 257 5.74 -23.58 -15.09
N LEU A 258 5.48 -23.16 -16.33
CA LEU A 258 6.10 -23.67 -17.54
C LEU A 258 7.01 -22.62 -18.17
N ARG A 259 8.14 -23.05 -18.70
CA ARG A 259 8.99 -22.29 -19.61
C ARG A 259 8.30 -22.19 -20.96
N ILE A 260 8.16 -20.99 -21.50
CA ILE A 260 7.58 -20.75 -22.83
C ILE A 260 8.64 -20.55 -23.92
N GLY A 261 9.90 -20.38 -23.53
CA GLY A 261 11.03 -20.15 -24.42
C GLY A 261 12.35 -20.21 -23.67
N SER A 262 13.41 -19.82 -24.36
CA SER A 262 14.76 -19.79 -23.81
C SER A 262 15.13 -18.38 -23.39
N LEU A 263 15.65 -18.24 -22.17
CA LEU A 263 16.21 -16.98 -21.70
C LEU A 263 17.62 -16.80 -22.28
N TYR A 264 17.85 -15.70 -22.98
CA TYR A 264 19.16 -15.32 -23.51
C TYR A 264 19.63 -14.03 -22.85
N THR A 265 20.83 -14.04 -22.26
CA THR A 265 21.45 -12.82 -21.73
C THR A 265 22.34 -12.21 -22.80
N MET A 266 22.04 -10.97 -23.18
CA MET A 266 22.72 -10.21 -24.20
C MET A 266 24.15 -9.88 -23.76
N THR A 267 25.10 -10.11 -24.65
CA THR A 267 26.52 -9.81 -24.47
C THR A 267 26.90 -8.51 -25.17
N SER A 268 28.10 -8.00 -24.91
CA SER A 268 28.60 -6.80 -25.59
C SER A 268 28.61 -7.01 -27.11
N GLY A 269 27.96 -6.10 -27.84
CA GLY A 269 27.79 -6.18 -29.30
C GLY A 269 26.60 -7.01 -29.77
N ASP A 270 25.84 -7.65 -28.87
CA ASP A 270 24.52 -8.19 -29.23
C ASP A 270 23.53 -7.04 -29.44
N SER A 271 22.64 -7.21 -30.41
CA SER A 271 21.46 -6.38 -30.60
C SER A 271 20.26 -7.27 -30.90
N LEU A 272 19.04 -6.72 -30.89
CA LEU A 272 17.87 -7.53 -31.22
C LEU A 272 17.93 -8.04 -32.67
N ALA A 273 18.60 -7.30 -33.57
CA ALA A 273 18.94 -7.74 -34.93
C ALA A 273 19.71 -9.05 -34.94
N THR A 274 20.85 -9.04 -34.24
CA THR A 274 21.81 -10.13 -34.31
C THR A 274 21.25 -11.36 -33.61
N LEU A 275 20.48 -11.15 -32.53
CA LEU A 275 19.75 -12.22 -31.86
C LEU A 275 18.64 -12.82 -32.74
N SER A 276 17.83 -11.98 -33.40
CA SER A 276 16.78 -12.41 -34.35
C SER A 276 17.36 -13.31 -35.46
N ALA A 277 18.44 -12.85 -36.10
CA ALA A 277 19.11 -13.60 -37.15
C ALA A 277 19.74 -14.91 -36.65
N ARG A 278 20.39 -14.88 -35.48
CA ARG A 278 21.05 -16.05 -34.90
C ARG A 278 20.07 -17.11 -34.40
N ALA A 279 18.97 -16.67 -33.78
CA ALA A 279 17.94 -17.57 -33.25
C ALA A 279 16.95 -18.03 -34.32
N ILE A 280 16.97 -17.44 -35.51
CA ILE A 280 15.99 -17.68 -36.58
C ILE A 280 14.56 -17.44 -36.05
N VAL A 281 14.40 -16.37 -35.26
CA VAL A 281 13.13 -15.96 -34.66
C VAL A 281 12.77 -14.59 -35.22
N PRO A 282 11.59 -14.42 -35.85
CA PRO A 282 11.14 -13.13 -36.34
C PRO A 282 11.12 -12.09 -35.22
N TRP A 283 11.51 -10.86 -35.56
CA TRP A 283 11.54 -9.75 -34.61
C TRP A 283 10.22 -9.56 -33.87
N VAL A 284 9.07 -9.71 -34.55
CA VAL A 284 7.75 -9.58 -33.91
C VAL A 284 7.57 -10.56 -32.76
N SER A 285 8.12 -11.77 -32.85
CA SER A 285 8.08 -12.75 -31.75
C SER A 285 8.98 -12.30 -30.60
N LEU A 286 10.20 -11.83 -30.89
CA LEU A 286 11.08 -11.28 -29.85
C LEU A 286 10.45 -10.05 -29.18
N ALA A 287 9.87 -9.13 -29.94
CA ALA A 287 9.28 -7.90 -29.39
C ALA A 287 8.08 -8.21 -28.48
N ASN A 288 7.13 -9.03 -28.93
CA ASN A 288 5.94 -9.36 -28.17
C ASN A 288 6.26 -10.06 -26.83
N ASN A 289 7.31 -10.88 -26.80
CA ASN A 289 7.73 -11.59 -25.58
C ASN A 289 8.65 -10.75 -24.67
N ASN A 290 9.06 -9.55 -25.09
CA ASN A 290 10.03 -8.71 -24.37
C ASN A 290 9.58 -7.24 -24.28
N MET A 291 8.28 -6.99 -24.39
CA MET A 291 7.72 -5.63 -24.47
C MET A 291 8.09 -4.75 -23.27
N ALA A 292 8.16 -5.33 -22.06
CA ALA A 292 8.56 -4.60 -20.86
C ALA A 292 9.97 -3.99 -20.97
N LEU A 293 10.92 -4.79 -21.48
CA LEU A 293 12.28 -4.35 -21.72
C LEU A 293 12.30 -3.26 -22.80
N LEU A 294 11.60 -3.49 -23.91
CA LEU A 294 11.53 -2.53 -25.01
C LEU A 294 10.95 -1.18 -24.60
N ASN A 295 9.85 -1.19 -23.83
CA ASN A 295 9.23 0.04 -23.33
C ASN A 295 10.17 0.82 -22.42
N ARG A 296 10.91 0.13 -21.53
CA ARG A 296 11.87 0.75 -20.63
C ARG A 296 13.03 1.38 -21.42
N LEU A 297 13.68 0.60 -22.29
CA LEU A 297 14.78 1.09 -23.12
C LEU A 297 14.36 2.25 -24.01
N SER A 298 13.15 2.18 -24.57
CA SER A 298 12.59 3.27 -25.37
C SER A 298 12.37 4.53 -24.54
N THR A 299 11.89 4.40 -23.30
CA THR A 299 11.67 5.53 -22.38
C THR A 299 13.00 6.14 -21.94
N ASP A 300 13.98 5.30 -21.58
CA ASP A 300 15.32 5.74 -21.17
C ASP A 300 16.06 6.51 -22.27
N GLN A 301 15.85 6.11 -23.53
CA GLN A 301 16.41 6.79 -24.70
C GLN A 301 15.56 7.99 -25.17
N ASN A 302 14.49 8.35 -24.44
CA ASN A 302 13.51 9.37 -24.85
C ASN A 302 12.99 9.18 -26.29
N LEU A 303 12.84 7.93 -26.73
CA LEU A 303 12.30 7.63 -28.04
C LEU A 303 10.79 7.84 -28.00
N VAL A 304 10.28 8.50 -29.03
CA VAL A 304 8.88 8.89 -29.14
C VAL A 304 8.29 8.25 -30.39
N VAL A 305 7.16 7.58 -30.25
CA VAL A 305 6.41 7.03 -31.39
C VAL A 305 5.36 8.06 -31.80
N GLN A 306 5.12 8.22 -33.09
CA GLN A 306 4.00 9.03 -33.54
C GLN A 306 2.72 8.23 -33.34
N ASP A 307 1.79 8.79 -32.57
CA ASP A 307 0.46 8.22 -32.42
C ASP A 307 -0.21 8.13 -33.82
N PRO A 308 -0.61 6.93 -34.28
CA PRO A 308 -1.22 6.75 -35.60
C PRO A 308 -2.56 7.49 -35.74
N GLU A 309 -3.27 7.76 -34.65
CA GLU A 309 -4.59 8.39 -34.67
C GLU A 309 -4.52 9.93 -34.53
N SER A 310 -3.61 10.44 -33.70
CA SER A 310 -3.50 11.88 -33.45
C SER A 310 -2.33 12.58 -34.14
N GLY A 311 -1.39 11.82 -34.71
CA GLY A 311 -0.15 12.35 -35.32
C GLY A 311 0.77 13.06 -34.33
N LYS A 312 0.49 12.98 -33.02
CA LYS A 312 1.28 13.62 -31.98
C LYS A 312 2.38 12.69 -31.47
N PRO A 313 3.55 13.23 -31.12
CA PRO A 313 4.57 12.47 -30.42
C PRO A 313 4.03 11.95 -29.08
N ALA A 314 3.93 10.63 -28.92
CA ALA A 314 3.49 9.97 -27.69
C ALA A 314 4.61 9.09 -27.12
N PRO A 315 4.86 9.13 -25.79
CA PRO A 315 5.73 8.16 -25.16
C PRO A 315 5.25 6.74 -25.49
N VAL A 316 6.18 5.83 -25.78
CA VAL A 316 5.90 4.42 -26.17
C VAL A 316 5.03 3.68 -25.15
N SER A 317 4.99 4.19 -23.91
CA SER A 317 4.14 3.69 -22.84
C SER A 317 2.63 3.92 -23.03
N MET A 318 2.17 4.69 -24.03
CA MET A 318 0.76 5.09 -24.20
C MET A 318 0.06 4.52 -25.44
N VAL A 319 0.54 3.41 -26.03
CA VAL A 319 -0.16 2.78 -27.16
C VAL A 319 -1.10 1.68 -26.65
N ASP A 320 -2.36 1.77 -27.08
CA ASP A 320 -3.53 0.95 -26.76
C ASP A 320 -3.22 -0.56 -26.55
N PRO A 321 -3.72 -1.22 -25.48
CA PRO A 321 -3.57 -2.66 -25.26
C PRO A 321 -4.10 -3.56 -26.39
N ALA A 322 -4.96 -3.05 -27.29
CA ALA A 322 -5.41 -3.75 -28.49
C ALA A 322 -4.53 -3.52 -29.73
N MET A 323 -3.66 -2.50 -29.70
CA MET A 323 -2.76 -2.19 -30.80
C MET A 323 -1.36 -2.70 -30.48
N ALA A 324 -0.94 -3.73 -31.22
CA ALA A 324 0.48 -4.06 -31.28
C ALA A 324 1.26 -2.79 -31.66
N VAL A 325 2.35 -2.51 -30.95
CA VAL A 325 3.22 -1.37 -31.28
C VAL A 325 3.91 -1.69 -32.60
N TYR A 326 3.29 -1.24 -33.68
CA TYR A 326 3.90 -1.11 -34.99
C TYR A 326 4.68 0.22 -34.99
N ASP A 327 5.94 0.19 -35.42
CA ASP A 327 6.82 1.35 -35.60
C ASP A 327 7.41 2.05 -34.37
N ILE A 328 8.19 1.30 -33.58
CA ILE A 328 9.56 1.78 -33.38
C ILE A 328 10.38 1.13 -34.49
N GLU A 329 10.85 1.91 -35.46
CA GLU A 329 11.76 1.38 -36.47
C GLU A 329 12.99 0.84 -35.74
N TYR A 330 13.10 -0.49 -35.71
CA TYR A 330 14.02 -1.28 -34.89
C TYR A 330 15.50 -0.82 -34.94
N ARG A 331 15.87 -0.07 -35.99
CA ARG A 331 17.18 0.54 -36.18
C ARG A 331 17.49 1.59 -35.13
N ASP A 332 16.52 2.33 -34.65
CA ASP A 332 16.78 3.45 -33.75
C ASP A 332 17.13 2.94 -32.34
N LEU A 333 16.44 1.91 -31.86
CA LEU A 333 16.81 1.21 -30.63
C LEU A 333 18.16 0.50 -30.77
N ASP A 334 18.37 -0.26 -31.84
CA ASP A 334 19.63 -0.99 -32.05
C ASP A 334 20.86 -0.08 -32.28
N ARG A 335 20.64 1.20 -32.60
CA ARG A 335 21.71 2.21 -32.70
C ARG A 335 21.95 2.96 -31.40
N ALA A 336 20.92 3.17 -30.58
CA ALA A 336 20.97 4.01 -29.40
C ALA A 336 21.23 3.23 -28.10
N VAL A 337 20.91 1.93 -28.08
CA VAL A 337 20.93 1.13 -26.86
C VAL A 337 22.09 0.14 -26.85
N ASP A 338 22.81 0.08 -25.73
CA ASP A 338 23.62 -1.09 -25.37
C ASP A 338 22.73 -2.13 -24.67
N TYR A 339 22.56 -3.28 -25.32
CA TYR A 339 21.78 -4.38 -24.76
C TYR A 339 22.57 -5.22 -23.76
N SER A 340 23.87 -5.00 -23.58
CA SER A 340 24.70 -5.85 -22.72
C SER A 340 24.10 -6.01 -21.30
N GLY A 341 24.06 -7.25 -20.83
CA GLY A 341 23.49 -7.60 -19.51
C GLY A 341 21.97 -7.74 -19.46
N HIS A 342 21.22 -7.35 -20.50
CA HIS A 342 19.77 -7.53 -20.54
C HIS A 342 19.41 -8.97 -20.90
N SER A 343 18.36 -9.50 -20.25
CA SER A 343 17.80 -10.80 -20.59
C SER A 343 16.63 -10.66 -21.55
N VAL A 344 16.60 -11.52 -22.57
CA VAL A 344 15.59 -11.56 -23.63
C VAL A 344 14.99 -12.95 -23.70
N CYS A 345 13.67 -13.03 -23.78
CA CYS A 345 12.94 -14.24 -24.00
C CYS A 345 12.87 -14.60 -25.48
N VAL A 346 13.44 -15.73 -25.84
CA VAL A 346 13.44 -16.25 -27.21
C VAL A 346 12.42 -17.38 -27.32
N VAL A 347 11.29 -17.08 -27.96
CA VAL A 347 10.23 -18.04 -28.24
C VAL A 347 10.29 -18.42 -29.71
N ALA A 348 10.62 -19.67 -29.99
CA ALA A 348 10.68 -20.21 -31.35
C ALA A 348 9.25 -20.30 -31.92
N PRO A 349 8.95 -19.64 -33.05
CA PRO A 349 7.61 -19.59 -33.59
C PRO A 349 7.19 -20.94 -34.18
N LEU A 350 5.88 -21.16 -34.29
CA LEU A 350 5.31 -22.29 -35.00
C LEU A 350 5.59 -22.16 -36.51
N ASN A 351 6.53 -22.95 -37.05
CA ASN A 351 6.70 -23.08 -38.49
C ASN A 351 5.69 -24.11 -39.00
N SER A 352 4.64 -23.65 -39.67
CA SER A 352 3.59 -24.49 -40.26
C SER A 352 4.11 -25.49 -41.30
N ASN A 353 5.32 -25.31 -41.81
CA ASN A 353 5.96 -26.22 -42.76
C ASN A 353 6.73 -27.38 -42.11
N CYS A 354 6.83 -27.44 -40.77
CA CYS A 354 7.56 -28.46 -40.01
C CYS A 354 6.64 -29.34 -39.13
N VAL A 355 5.39 -29.59 -39.56
CA VAL A 355 4.40 -30.38 -38.79
C VAL A 355 4.63 -31.88 -38.89
#